data_AF-J9E8Y7-F1
#
_entry.id   AF-J9E8Y7-F1
#
_cell.length_a   1.000
_cell.length_b   1.000
_cell.length_c   1.000
_cell.angle_alpha   90.00
_cell.angle_beta   90.00
_cell.angle_gamma   90.00
#
_symmetry.space_group_name_H-M   'P 1'
#
loop_
_entity.id
_entity.type
_entity.pdbx_description
1 polymer ?
#
loop_
_entity_poly.entity_id
_entity_poly.type
_entity_poly.pdbx_seq_one_letter_code
_entity_poly.pdbx_strand_id
1 'polypeptide(L)'
;MEQLLGTDGLEILKSTYKESTSTKLLLTKFAQLIENLTNENERIEASQVGLLCQKIYDAESFDFGELMSWLSPDQKLELGHLIQDHEISDDAVYERIFEFYEKAEHKKKMDARKIIESKCKRFVRRMFGNEIATKLEDHRLDKNFTAQMLSAELARYDLDSLSQEKVSE
;
A
#
# COMPACT_ATOMS: atom_id res chain seq x y z
N MET A 1 4.05 8.91 -21.17
CA MET A 1 5.30 8.19 -20.85
C MET A 1 6.00 7.65 -22.09
N GLU A 2 5.33 6.93 -22.99
CA GLU A 2 5.98 6.42 -24.22
C GLU A 2 6.60 7.52 -25.09
N GLN A 3 5.88 8.64 -25.25
CA GLN A 3 6.38 9.82 -25.97
C GLN A 3 7.57 10.52 -25.29
N LEU A 4 7.83 10.21 -24.02
CA LEU A 4 8.78 10.92 -23.15
C LEU A 4 10.04 10.08 -22.87
N LEU A 5 9.89 8.76 -22.78
CA LEU A 5 10.97 7.82 -22.47
C LEU A 5 11.23 6.80 -23.59
N GLY A 6 10.47 6.88 -24.69
CA GLY A 6 10.46 5.88 -25.74
C GLY A 6 9.82 4.56 -25.32
N THR A 7 9.67 3.68 -26.30
CA THR A 7 9.06 2.36 -26.15
C THR A 7 9.90 1.47 -25.22
N ASP A 8 11.23 1.51 -25.36
CA ASP A 8 12.16 0.73 -24.53
C ASP A 8 12.13 1.19 -23.07
N GLY A 9 12.15 2.50 -22.82
CA GLY A 9 12.06 3.05 -21.47
C GLY A 9 10.72 2.70 -20.80
N LEU A 10 9.63 2.70 -21.57
CA LEU A 10 8.32 2.29 -21.07
C LEU A 10 8.28 0.79 -20.72
N GLU A 11 8.82 -0.08 -21.56
CA GLU A 11 8.85 -1.53 -21.29
C GLU A 11 9.71 -1.86 -20.06
N ILE A 12 10.84 -1.18 -19.86
CA ILE A 12 11.65 -1.32 -18.64
C ILE A 12 10.85 -0.95 -17.39
N LEU A 13 10.05 0.11 -17.44
CA LEU A 13 9.21 0.51 -16.29
C LEU A 13 8.08 -0.50 -16.04
N LYS A 14 7.45 -1.02 -17.10
CA LYS A 14 6.42 -2.06 -16.98
C LYS A 14 6.96 -3.36 -16.41
N SER A 15 8.13 -3.82 -16.85
CA SER A 15 8.74 -5.03 -16.30
C SER A 15 9.15 -4.83 -14.84
N THR A 16 9.77 -3.69 -14.51
CA THR A 16 10.14 -3.33 -13.13
C THR A 16 8.92 -3.27 -12.22
N TYR A 17 7.79 -2.75 -12.71
CA TYR A 17 6.52 -2.74 -11.97
C TYR A 17 5.97 -4.14 -11.72
N LYS A 18 6.01 -5.02 -12.72
CA LYS A 18 5.50 -6.40 -12.61
C LYS A 18 6.38 -7.29 -11.72
N GLU A 19 7.69 -7.07 -11.73
CA GLU A 19 8.66 -7.92 -11.04
C GLU A 19 8.92 -7.47 -9.59
N SER A 20 8.63 -6.21 -9.25
CA SER A 20 8.97 -5.65 -7.94
C SER A 20 7.75 -5.18 -7.16
N THR A 21 7.71 -5.53 -5.88
CA THR A 21 6.77 -5.00 -4.90
C THR A 21 7.19 -3.64 -4.33
N SER A 22 8.27 -3.02 -4.84
CA SER A 22 8.83 -1.80 -4.25
C SER A 22 8.76 -0.59 -5.17
N THR A 23 7.91 0.37 -4.82
CA THR A 23 7.82 1.69 -5.48
C THR A 23 9.18 2.40 -5.56
N LYS A 24 10.08 2.17 -4.58
CA LYS A 24 11.42 2.73 -4.56
C LYS A 24 12.28 2.26 -5.73
N LEU A 25 12.16 0.99 -6.13
CA LEU A 25 12.92 0.45 -7.27
C LEU A 25 12.41 1.07 -8.58
N LEU A 26 11.09 1.19 -8.73
CA LEU A 26 10.45 1.83 -9.88
C LEU A 26 10.90 3.29 -10.04
N LEU A 27 10.90 4.07 -8.95
CA LEU A 27 11.36 5.46 -8.94
C LEU A 27 12.85 5.58 -9.30
N THR A 28 13.67 4.66 -8.79
CA THR A 28 15.10 4.62 -9.12
C THR A 28 15.32 4.38 -10.61
N LYS A 29 14.58 3.42 -11.19
CA LYS A 29 14.67 3.08 -12.61
C LYS A 29 14.18 4.22 -13.49
N PHE A 30 13.12 4.90 -13.07
CA PHE A 30 12.60 6.08 -13.74
C PHE A 30 13.62 7.23 -13.76
N ALA A 31 14.28 7.52 -12.63
CA ALA A 31 15.35 8.54 -12.58
C ALA A 31 16.52 8.22 -13.51
N GLN A 32 16.94 6.96 -13.58
CA GLN A 32 17.99 6.51 -14.51
C GLN A 32 17.60 6.73 -15.98
N LEU A 33 16.34 6.50 -16.34
CA LEU A 33 15.86 6.75 -17.70
C LEU A 33 15.87 8.24 -18.05
N ILE A 34 15.56 9.12 -17.10
CA ILE A 34 15.64 10.57 -17.28
C ILE A 34 17.09 11.03 -17.52
N GLU A 35 18.05 10.51 -16.74
CA GLU A 35 19.47 10.87 -16.90
C GLU A 35 20.01 10.53 -18.30
N ASN A 36 19.47 9.49 -18.93
CA ASN A 36 19.87 9.06 -20.28
C ASN A 36 19.26 9.92 -21.40
N LEU A 37 18.29 10.80 -21.11
CA LEU A 37 17.74 11.71 -22.10
C LEU A 37 18.77 12.79 -22.43
N THR A 38 19.01 13.00 -23.73
CA THR A 38 20.00 13.98 -24.21
C THR A 38 19.46 15.40 -24.23
N ASN A 39 18.15 15.58 -24.38
CA ASN A 39 17.48 16.87 -24.44
C ASN A 39 17.12 17.36 -23.03
N GLU A 40 17.55 18.58 -22.70
CA GLU A 40 17.33 19.18 -21.38
C GLU A 40 15.85 19.49 -21.09
N ASN A 41 15.08 19.93 -22.09
CA ASN A 41 13.65 20.19 -21.92
C ASN A 41 12.88 18.89 -21.66
N GLU A 42 13.22 17.82 -22.39
CA GLU A 42 12.62 16.49 -22.17
C GLU A 42 12.98 15.96 -20.77
N ARG A 43 14.21 16.20 -20.28
CA ARG A 43 14.58 15.86 -18.89
C ARG A 43 13.75 16.60 -17.86
N ILE A 44 13.53 17.90 -18.04
CA ILE A 44 12.73 18.72 -17.13
C ILE A 44 11.28 18.23 -17.14
N GLU A 45 10.70 18.02 -18.33
CA GLU A 45 9.33 17.54 -18.48
C GLU A 45 9.17 16.13 -17.87
N ALA A 46 10.07 15.21 -18.16
CA ALA A 46 10.07 13.86 -17.59
C ALA A 46 10.18 13.88 -16.06
N SER A 47 11.03 14.75 -15.51
CA SER A 47 11.18 14.91 -14.07
C SER A 47 9.90 15.44 -13.42
N GLN A 48 9.25 16.45 -14.02
CA GLN A 48 7.99 17.00 -13.52
C GLN A 48 6.84 15.99 -13.57
N VAL A 49 6.70 15.30 -14.71
CA VAL A 49 5.71 14.21 -14.87
C VAL A 49 6.01 13.10 -13.88
N GLY A 50 7.27 12.75 -13.67
CA GLY A 50 7.69 11.79 -12.66
C GLY A 50 7.28 12.15 -11.24
N LEU A 51 7.53 13.40 -10.82
CA LEU A 51 7.13 13.89 -9.50
C LEU A 51 5.60 13.90 -9.34
N LEU A 52 4.86 14.23 -10.40
CA LEU A 52 3.41 14.18 -10.40
C LEU A 52 2.91 12.73 -10.31
N CYS A 53 3.41 11.84 -11.16
CA CYS A 53 3.08 10.42 -11.15
C CYS A 53 3.47 9.78 -9.81
N GLN A 54 4.58 10.16 -9.20
CA GLN A 54 4.95 9.72 -7.86
C GLN A 54 3.93 10.22 -6.83
N LYS A 55 3.54 11.50 -6.85
CA LYS A 55 2.51 12.01 -5.94
C LYS A 55 1.17 11.30 -6.12
N ILE A 56 0.76 11.08 -7.37
CA ILE A 56 -0.46 10.35 -7.70
C ILE A 56 -0.33 8.92 -7.22
N TYR A 57 0.77 8.23 -7.51
CA TYR A 57 0.98 6.83 -7.11
C TYR A 57 1.18 6.65 -5.61
N ASP A 58 1.82 7.57 -4.90
CA ASP A 58 1.90 7.58 -3.43
C ASP A 58 0.52 7.87 -2.81
N ALA A 59 -0.32 8.65 -3.52
CA ALA A 59 -1.73 8.87 -3.20
C ALA A 59 -2.66 7.77 -3.76
N GLU A 60 -2.16 6.90 -4.66
CA GLU A 60 -2.70 5.76 -5.43
C GLU A 60 -2.48 4.38 -4.78
N SER A 61 -1.34 4.19 -4.12
CA SER A 61 -0.88 2.89 -3.65
C SER A 61 -0.91 2.82 -2.12
N PHE A 62 -1.75 1.93 -1.60
CA PHE A 62 -1.54 1.42 -0.26
C PHE A 62 -0.64 0.20 -0.43
N ASP A 63 0.65 0.37 -0.18
CA ASP A 63 1.59 -0.74 -0.27
C ASP A 63 1.38 -1.67 0.93
N PHE A 64 0.69 -2.80 0.70
CA PHE A 64 0.52 -3.87 1.68
C PHE A 64 1.87 -4.40 2.19
N GLY A 65 2.95 -4.27 1.42
CA GLY A 65 4.32 -4.54 1.86
C GLY A 65 4.75 -3.67 3.03
N GLU A 66 4.24 -2.45 3.16
CA GLU A 66 4.52 -1.58 4.32
C GLU A 66 3.85 -2.08 5.60
N LEU A 67 2.63 -2.65 5.52
CA LEU A 67 1.98 -3.33 6.66
C LEU A 67 2.81 -4.52 7.14
N MET A 68 3.45 -5.22 6.21
CA MET A 68 4.26 -6.41 6.47
C MET A 68 5.74 -6.09 6.71
N SER A 69 6.11 -4.81 6.84
CA SER A 69 7.51 -4.39 6.93
C SER A 69 8.25 -4.93 8.16
N TRP A 70 7.52 -5.26 9.24
CA TRP A 70 8.03 -5.85 10.48
C TRP A 70 8.42 -7.34 10.37
N LEU A 71 8.06 -8.01 9.27
CA LEU A 71 8.43 -9.39 9.01
C LEU A 71 9.89 -9.53 8.55
N SER A 72 10.50 -10.68 8.83
CA SER A 72 11.82 -11.01 8.29
C SER A 72 11.75 -11.26 6.77
N PRO A 73 12.88 -11.23 6.05
CA PRO A 73 12.91 -11.55 4.63
C PRO A 73 12.29 -12.93 4.32
N ASP A 74 12.61 -13.95 5.10
CA ASP A 74 12.07 -15.31 4.91
C ASP A 74 10.55 -15.36 5.12
N GLN A 75 10.03 -14.68 6.15
CA GLN A 75 8.60 -14.57 6.42
C GLN A 75 7.85 -13.85 5.29
N LYS A 76 8.47 -12.82 4.69
CA LYS A 76 7.91 -12.09 3.54
C LYS A 76 7.89 -12.96 2.29
N LEU A 77 8.95 -13.73 2.05
CA LEU A 77 9.01 -14.67 0.93
C LEU A 77 7.93 -15.75 1.06
N GLU A 78 7.78 -16.30 2.27
CA GLU A 78 6.76 -17.30 2.57
C GLU A 78 5.34 -16.76 2.32
N LEU A 79 5.01 -15.57 2.83
CA LEU A 79 3.73 -14.94 2.53
C LEU A 79 3.54 -14.63 1.05
N GLY A 80 4.61 -14.22 0.36
CA GLY A 80 4.56 -14.00 -1.08
C GLY A 80 4.10 -15.23 -1.84
N HIS A 81 4.60 -16.42 -1.48
CA HIS A 81 4.15 -17.67 -2.07
C HIS A 81 2.69 -18.00 -1.73
N LEU A 82 2.27 -17.79 -0.47
CA LEU A 82 0.88 -18.03 -0.06
C LEU A 82 -0.11 -17.12 -0.78
N ILE A 83 0.22 -15.85 -0.93
CA ILE A 83 -0.63 -14.85 -1.61
C ILE A 83 -0.75 -15.15 -3.13
N GLN A 84 0.31 -15.70 -3.73
CA GLN A 84 0.32 -16.04 -5.15
C GLN A 84 -0.41 -17.35 -5.47
N ASP A 85 -0.64 -18.20 -4.47
CA ASP A 85 -1.33 -19.46 -4.64
C ASP A 85 -2.85 -19.26 -4.57
N HIS A 86 -3.51 -19.33 -5.73
CA HIS A 86 -4.96 -19.24 -5.88
C HIS A 86 -5.78 -20.32 -5.15
N GLU A 87 -5.18 -21.41 -4.68
CA GLU A 87 -5.87 -22.41 -3.87
C GLU A 87 -5.92 -22.03 -2.38
N ILE A 88 -5.09 -21.07 -1.96
CA ILE A 88 -5.02 -20.57 -0.58
C ILE A 88 -6.01 -19.42 -0.41
N SER A 89 -6.84 -19.50 0.63
CA SER A 89 -7.76 -18.42 0.97
C SER A 89 -7.06 -17.26 1.65
N ASP A 90 -7.63 -16.06 1.53
CA ASP A 90 -7.19 -14.89 2.26
C ASP A 90 -7.15 -15.14 3.78
N ASP A 91 -8.13 -15.89 4.31
CA ASP A 91 -8.18 -16.30 5.72
C ASP A 91 -6.93 -17.06 6.16
N ALA A 92 -6.44 -17.99 5.33
CA ALA A 92 -5.22 -18.75 5.64
C ALA A 92 -3.97 -17.85 5.60
N VAL A 93 -3.94 -16.85 4.71
CA VAL A 93 -2.87 -15.82 4.71
C VAL A 93 -2.93 -15.00 6.01
N TYR A 94 -4.12 -14.57 6.44
CA TYR A 94 -4.29 -13.80 7.68
C TYR A 94 -3.90 -14.61 8.92
N GLU A 95 -4.32 -15.87 8.99
CA GLU A 95 -3.90 -16.79 10.07
C GLU A 95 -2.38 -16.89 10.13
N ARG A 96 -1.71 -17.01 8.97
CA ARG A 96 -0.25 -17.10 8.94
C ARG A 96 0.45 -15.83 9.42
N ILE A 97 -0.05 -14.65 9.04
CA ILE A 97 0.44 -13.37 9.55
C ILE A 97 0.26 -13.31 11.07
N PHE A 98 -0.89 -13.76 11.58
CA PHE A 98 -1.18 -13.78 13.01
C PHE A 98 -0.24 -14.73 13.76
N GLU A 99 0.08 -15.90 13.21
CA GLU A 99 1.07 -16.81 13.79
C GLU A 99 2.47 -16.18 13.87
N PHE A 100 2.91 -15.47 12.83
CA PHE A 100 4.18 -14.75 12.87
C PHE A 100 4.21 -13.69 13.94
N TYR A 101 3.08 -13.01 14.16
CA TYR A 101 2.94 -12.03 15.22
C TYR A 101 3.05 -12.73 16.58
N GLU A 102 2.28 -13.79 16.82
CA GLU A 102 2.24 -14.47 18.11
C GLU A 102 3.57 -15.13 18.51
N LYS A 103 4.31 -15.66 17.55
CA LYS A 103 5.64 -16.26 17.75
C LYS A 103 6.76 -15.22 17.89
N ALA A 104 6.50 -13.94 17.59
CA ALA A 104 7.52 -12.90 17.65
C ALA A 104 7.90 -12.53 19.11
N GLU A 105 9.15 -12.14 19.29
CA GLU A 105 9.64 -11.56 20.54
C GLU A 105 8.90 -10.27 20.89
N HIS A 106 8.86 -9.92 22.18
CA HIS A 106 8.12 -8.78 22.69
C HIS A 106 8.42 -7.46 21.94
N LYS A 107 9.70 -7.17 21.69
CA LYS A 107 10.12 -5.97 20.95
C LYS A 107 9.54 -5.97 19.53
N LYS A 108 9.62 -7.10 18.82
CA LYS A 108 9.11 -7.25 17.47
C LYS A 108 7.58 -7.17 17.43
N LYS A 109 6.87 -7.70 18.44
CA LYS A 109 5.41 -7.49 18.60
C LYS A 109 5.06 -6.02 18.75
N MET A 110 5.82 -5.26 19.56
CA MET A 110 5.60 -3.81 19.71
C MET A 110 5.81 -3.05 18.40
N ASP A 111 6.88 -3.37 17.67
CA ASP A 111 7.18 -2.76 16.36
C ASP A 111 6.08 -3.09 15.34
N ALA A 112 5.66 -4.36 15.28
CA ALA A 112 4.56 -4.82 14.44
C ALA A 112 3.26 -4.05 14.73
N ARG A 113 2.87 -3.96 16.01
CA ARG A 113 1.67 -3.20 16.42
C ARG A 113 1.74 -1.75 15.95
N LYS A 114 2.86 -1.06 16.20
CA LYS A 114 3.02 0.34 15.81
C LYS A 114 2.94 0.54 14.30
N ILE A 115 3.56 -0.36 13.53
CA ILE A 115 3.52 -0.33 12.06
C ILE A 115 2.08 -0.56 11.58
N ILE A 116 1.42 -1.63 12.03
CA ILE A 116 0.06 -1.99 11.62
C ILE A 116 -0.92 -0.86 11.96
N GLU A 117 -0.92 -0.37 13.21
CA GLU A 117 -1.82 0.71 13.64
C GLU A 117 -1.62 1.99 12.80
N SER A 118 -0.36 2.39 12.57
CA SER A 118 -0.05 3.59 11.80
C SER A 118 -0.49 3.48 10.34
N LYS A 119 -0.27 2.32 9.72
CA LYS A 119 -0.61 2.08 8.31
C LYS A 119 -2.10 1.88 8.12
N CYS A 120 -2.79 1.14 8.99
CA CYS A 120 -4.25 1.03 8.99
C CYS A 120 -4.92 2.40 9.17
N LYS A 121 -4.44 3.26 10.08
CA LYS A 121 -4.95 4.63 10.22
C LYS A 121 -4.80 5.43 8.93
N ARG A 122 -3.66 5.31 8.24
CA ARG A 122 -3.42 5.97 6.95
C ARG A 122 -4.37 5.44 5.87
N PHE A 123 -4.60 4.14 5.83
CA PHE A 123 -5.53 3.48 4.90
C PHE A 123 -6.96 3.99 5.09
N VAL A 124 -7.48 3.91 6.31
CA VAL A 124 -8.84 4.39 6.64
C VAL A 124 -9.02 5.86 6.28
N ARG A 125 -8.03 6.71 6.62
CA ARG A 125 -8.05 8.15 6.28
C ARG A 125 -8.10 8.41 4.79
N ARG A 126 -7.50 7.52 4.00
CA ARG A 126 -7.46 7.64 2.56
C ARG A 126 -8.75 7.15 1.92
N MET A 127 -9.29 6.01 2.38
CA MET A 127 -10.53 5.44 1.87
C MET A 127 -11.76 6.27 2.24
N PHE A 128 -11.81 6.76 3.48
CA PHE A 128 -13.02 7.36 4.06
C PHE A 128 -12.84 8.84 4.46
N GLY A 129 -11.67 9.42 4.20
CA GLY A 129 -11.37 10.80 4.56
C GLY A 129 -10.99 11.02 6.03
N ASN A 130 -10.62 12.27 6.34
CA ASN A 130 -10.09 12.66 7.65
C ASN A 130 -11.10 12.54 8.79
N GLU A 131 -12.36 12.86 8.54
CA GLU A 131 -13.41 12.87 9.58
C GLU A 131 -13.65 11.45 10.11
N ILE A 132 -13.95 10.51 9.21
CA ILE A 132 -14.19 9.11 9.56
C ILE A 132 -12.97 8.48 10.24
N ALA A 133 -11.77 8.74 9.72
CA ALA A 133 -10.54 8.21 10.32
C ALA A 133 -10.24 8.78 11.71
N THR A 134 -10.57 10.05 11.96
CA THR A 134 -10.41 10.65 13.29
C THR A 134 -11.39 10.01 14.27
N LYS A 135 -12.65 9.88 13.87
CA LYS A 135 -13.69 9.26 14.71
C LYS A 135 -13.38 7.80 15.04
N LEU A 136 -12.95 7.00 14.05
CA LEU A 136 -12.54 5.61 14.27
C LEU A 136 -11.33 5.50 15.20
N GLU A 137 -10.38 6.44 15.12
CA GLU A 137 -9.24 6.48 16.04
C GLU A 137 -9.67 6.83 17.47
N ASP A 138 -10.59 7.79 17.64
CA ASP A 138 -11.13 8.15 18.95
C ASP A 138 -11.86 6.96 19.59
N HIS A 139 -12.68 6.25 18.82
CA HIS A 139 -13.33 5.01 19.27
C HIS A 139 -12.32 3.92 19.61
N ARG A 140 -11.24 3.75 18.81
CA ARG A 140 -10.19 2.76 19.08
C ARG A 140 -9.47 3.01 20.41
N LEU A 141 -9.30 4.27 20.78
CA LEU A 141 -8.67 4.67 22.04
C LEU A 141 -9.63 4.60 23.24
N ASP A 142 -10.94 4.58 22.98
CA ASP A 142 -11.97 4.36 24.00
C ASP A 142 -12.08 2.87 24.37
N LYS A 143 -11.91 2.58 25.66
CA LYS A 143 -12.00 1.21 26.22
C LYS A 143 -13.39 0.59 26.10
N ASN A 144 -14.41 1.38 25.76
CA ASN A 144 -15.78 0.90 25.54
C ASN A 144 -15.96 0.24 24.16
N PHE A 145 -15.01 0.40 23.23
CA PHE A 145 -15.09 -0.19 21.91
C PHE A 145 -14.24 -1.45 21.81
N THR A 146 -14.86 -2.51 21.32
CA THR A 146 -14.17 -3.76 20.97
C THR A 146 -13.67 -3.71 19.53
N ALA A 147 -12.70 -4.56 19.19
CA ALA A 147 -12.23 -4.71 17.81
C ALA A 147 -13.39 -5.09 16.86
N GLN A 148 -14.33 -5.91 17.32
CA GLN A 148 -15.53 -6.29 16.57
C GLN A 148 -16.45 -5.10 16.30
N MET A 149 -16.64 -4.22 17.29
CA MET A 149 -17.44 -2.99 17.13
C MET A 149 -16.80 -2.05 16.10
N LEU A 150 -15.48 -1.85 16.17
CA LEU A 150 -14.75 -1.02 15.20
C LEU A 150 -14.80 -1.62 13.80
N SER A 151 -14.67 -2.94 13.68
CA SER A 151 -14.80 -3.65 12.41
C SER A 151 -16.20 -3.50 11.81
N ALA A 152 -17.24 -3.59 12.63
CA ALA A 152 -18.62 -3.40 12.19
C ALA A 152 -18.90 -1.95 11.76
N GLU A 153 -18.33 -0.97 12.47
CA GLU A 153 -18.42 0.44 12.08
C GLU A 153 -17.71 0.71 10.75
N LEU A 154 -16.50 0.16 10.54
CA LEU A 154 -15.78 0.28 9.28
C LEU A 154 -16.56 -0.34 8.10
N ALA A 155 -17.14 -1.53 8.30
CA ALA A 155 -17.97 -2.19 7.28
C ALA A 155 -19.21 -1.37 6.90
N ARG A 156 -19.79 -0.62 7.84
CA ARG A 156 -20.89 0.30 7.53
C ARG A 156 -20.45 1.46 6.64
N TYR A 157 -19.30 2.06 6.93
CA TYR A 157 -18.77 3.14 6.09
C TYR A 157 -18.49 2.67 4.66
N ASP A 158 -18.00 1.44 4.50
CA ASP A 158 -17.77 0.83 3.18
C ASP A 158 -19.08 0.69 2.37
N LEU A 159 -20.12 0.15 2.99
CA LEU A 159 -21.46 0.04 2.38
C LEU A 159 -22.04 1.41 2.00
N ASP A 160 -21.90 2.40 2.89
CA ASP A 160 -22.39 3.75 2.65
C ASP A 160 -21.63 4.41 1.47
N SER A 161 -20.32 4.20 1.35
CA SER A 161 -19.54 4.70 0.20
C SER A 161 -19.95 4.08 -1.14
N LEU A 162 -20.20 2.76 -1.17
CA LEU A 162 -20.67 2.06 -2.38
C LEU A 162 -22.10 2.47 -2.80
N SER A 163 -22.92 2.90 -1.83
CA SER A 163 -24.27 3.39 -2.11
C SER A 163 -24.29 4.78 -2.78
N GLN A 164 -23.28 5.62 -2.50
CA GLN A 164 -23.15 6.96 -3.08
C GLN A 164 -22.66 6.93 -4.54
N GLU A 165 -21.80 5.97 -4.89
CA GLU A 165 -21.32 5.78 -6.27
C GLU A 165 -22.45 5.36 -7.23
N LYS A 166 -23.40 4.52 -6.77
CA LYS A 166 -24.52 4.05 -7.61
C LYS A 166 -25.61 5.08 -7.91
N VAL A 167 -25.61 6.24 -7.25
CA VAL A 167 -26.61 7.31 -7.50
C VAL A 167 -26.12 8.31 -8.55
N SER A 168 -24.85 8.20 -8.99
CA SER A 168 -24.22 9.13 -9.93
C SER A 168 -24.11 8.61 -11.37
N GLU A 169 -24.79 7.50 -11.71
CA GLU A 169 -24.83 6.92 -13.06
C GLU A 169 -26.23 7.03 -13.70
#